data_AF-A0A960WFF0-F1
#
_entry.id   AF-A0A960WFF0-F1
#
_cell.length_a   1.000
_cell.length_b   1.000
_cell.length_c   1.000
_cell.angle_alpha   90.00
_cell.angle_beta   90.00
_cell.angle_gamma   90.00
#
_symmetry.space_group_name_H-M   'P 1'
#
loop_
_entity.id
_entity.type
_entity.pdbx_description
1 polymer ?
#
loop_
_entity_poly.entity_id
_entity_poly.type
_entity_poly.pdbx_seq_one_letter_code
_entity_poly.pdbx_strand_id
1 'polypeptide(L)' 'MESEIREKIIGELIASNFEYKRLHKEHGDLEEKITALDKQRHLSPEDERLRKELQKKKLSGKDMMEKMVSKQIAAR' A
#
# COMPACT_ATOMS: atom_id res chain seq x y z
N MET A 1 -21.66 6.82 -4.48
CA MET A 1 -22.07 5.41 -4.64
C MET A 1 -20.88 4.46 -4.86
N GLU A 2 -20.12 4.56 -5.95
CA GLU A 2 -18.98 3.63 -6.19
C GLU A 2 -17.83 3.74 -5.17
N SER A 3 -17.51 4.96 -4.71
CA SER A 3 -16.48 5.18 -3.66
C SER A 3 -16.88 4.55 -2.32
N GLU A 4 -18.15 4.62 -1.94
CA GLU A 4 -18.65 4.07 -0.66
C GLU A 4 -18.59 2.54 -0.63
N ILE A 5 -18.89 1.89 -1.75
CA ILE A 5 -18.80 0.42 -1.88
C ILE A 5 -17.35 -0.02 -1.74
N ARG A 6 -16.43 0.70 -2.38
CA ARG A 6 -14.99 0.45 -2.29
C ARG A 6 -14.48 0.58 -0.86
N GLU A 7 -14.83 1.66 -0.15
CA GLU A 7 -14.43 1.85 1.25
C GLU A 7 -14.98 0.74 2.16
N LYS A 8 -16.23 0.32 1.92
CA LYS A 8 -16.84 -0.79 2.65
C LYS A 8 -16.09 -2.11 2.44
N ILE A 9 -15.76 -2.43 1.19
CA ILE A 9 -14.99 -3.64 0.84
C ILE A 9 -13.59 -3.61 1.43
N ILE A 10 -12.93 -2.45 1.44
CA ILE A 10 -11.62 -2.29 2.10
C ILE A 10 -11.76 -2.59 3.60
N GLY A 11 -12.78 -2.05 4.27
CA GLY A 11 -13.07 -2.35 5.67
C GLY A 11 -13.31 -3.84 5.93
N GLU A 12 -14.11 -4.49 5.08
CA GLU A 12 -14.37 -5.94 5.14
C GLU A 12 -13.09 -6.76 4.92
N LEU A 13 -12.25 -6.39 3.95
CA LEU A 13 -10.97 -7.05 3.67
C LEU A 13 -9.97 -6.88 4.81
N ILE A 14 -9.90 -5.71 5.46
CA ILE A 14 -9.04 -5.50 6.63
C ILE A 14 -9.51 -6.37 7.81
N ALA A 15 -10.82 -6.52 7.99
CA ALA A 15 -11.39 -7.30 9.08
C ALA A 15 -11.30 -8.83 8.83
N SER A 16 -11.55 -9.26 7.60
CA SER A 16 -11.70 -10.68 7.25
C SER A 16 -10.46 -11.30 6.61
N ASN A 17 -9.57 -10.51 6.00
CA ASN A 17 -8.40 -11.01 5.28
C ASN A 17 -7.10 -10.52 5.95
N PHE A 18 -6.43 -11.46 6.62
CA PHE A 18 -5.15 -11.20 7.30
C PHE A 18 -4.06 -10.74 6.33
N GLU A 19 -4.04 -11.26 5.10
CA GLU A 19 -3.07 -10.84 4.09
C GLU A 19 -3.27 -9.38 3.69
N TYR A 20 -4.53 -8.97 3.48
CA TYR A 20 -4.85 -7.58 3.16
C TYR A 20 -4.48 -6.64 4.32
N LYS A 21 -4.81 -7.02 5.55
CA LYS A 21 -4.41 -6.26 6.75
C LYS A 21 -2.89 -6.11 6.86
N ARG A 22 -2.14 -7.16 6.56
CA ARG A 22 -0.67 -7.13 6.55
C ARG A 22 -0.14 -6.21 5.44
N LEU A 23 -0.65 -6.34 4.22
CA LEU A 23 -0.29 -5.47 3.08
C LEU A 23 -0.60 -4.00 3.37
N HIS A 24 -1.74 -3.72 3.99
CA HIS A 24 -2.14 -2.36 4.35
C HIS A 24 -1.19 -1.76 5.41
N LYS A 25 -0.82 -2.55 6.42
CA LYS A 25 0.18 -2.12 7.41
C LYS A 25 1.54 -1.89 6.76
N GLU A 26 1.99 -2.82 5.93
CA GLU A 26 3.27 -2.73 5.23
C GLU A 26 3.30 -1.53 4.28
N HIS A 27 2.20 -1.22 3.60
CA HIS A 27 2.07 -0.04 2.77
C HIS A 27 2.25 1.27 3.57
N GLY A 28 1.65 1.36 4.76
CA GLY A 28 1.84 2.52 5.65
C GLY A 28 3.29 2.64 6.15
N ASP A 29 3.91 1.52 6.52
CA ASP A 29 5.30 1.45 6.97
C ASP A 29 6.28 1.88 5.86
N LEU A 30 6.03 1.43 4.62
CA LEU A 30 6.78 1.83 3.43
C LEU A 30 6.60 3.32 3.12
N GLU A 31 5.39 3.86 3.27
CA GLU A 31 5.12 5.28 3.07
C GLU A 31 5.87 6.13 4.09
N GLU A 32 5.83 5.77 5.37
CA GLU A 32 6.56 6.46 6.44
C GLU A 32 8.07 6.47 6.17
N LYS A 33 8.63 5.32 5.78
CA LYS A 33 10.04 5.20 5.40
C LYS A 33 10.40 6.08 4.19
N ILE A 34 9.55 6.11 3.15
CA ILE A 34 9.77 6.97 1.99
C ILE A 34 9.71 8.43 2.40
N THR A 35 8.75 8.83 3.25
CA THR A 35 8.64 10.21 3.74
C THR A 35 9.80 10.60 4.64
N ALA A 36 10.31 9.69 5.48
CA ALA A 36 11.51 9.94 6.28
C ALA A 36 12.74 10.20 5.40
N LEU A 37 12.92 9.40 4.33
CA LEU A 37 13.96 9.60 3.33
C LEU A 37 13.75 10.92 2.56
N ASP A 38 12.53 11.24 2.17
CA ASP A 38 12.21 12.48 1.45
C ASP A 38 12.46 13.74 2.28
N LYS A 39 12.27 13.65 3.61
CA LYS A 39 12.62 14.70 4.56
C LYS A 39 14.12 14.91 4.71
N GLN A 40 14.96 13.94 4.33
CA GLN A 40 16.40 14.15 4.36
C GLN A 40 16.82 15.10 3.23
N ARG A 41 17.46 16.20 3.62
CA ARG A 41 17.89 17.28 2.73
C ARG A 41 18.96 16.84 1.73
N HIS A 42 19.70 15.79 2.06
CA HIS A 42 20.68 15.12 1.19
C HIS A 42 20.49 13.61 1.31
N LEU A 43 20.03 13.00 0.23
CA LEU A 43 20.00 11.54 0.08
C LEU A 43 21.35 11.10 -0.45
N SER A 44 22.00 10.14 0.20
CA SER A 44 23.14 9.47 -0.41
C SER A 44 22.67 8.62 -1.59
N PRO A 45 23.55 8.25 -2.55
CA PRO A 45 23.19 7.35 -3.64
C PRO A 45 22.63 6.00 -3.17
N GLU A 46 23.00 5.56 -1.97
CA GLU A 46 22.41 4.39 -1.29
C GLU A 46 20.96 4.66 -0.85
N ASP A 47 20.67 5.83 -0.28
CA ASP A 47 19.33 6.23 0.12
C ASP A 47 18.41 6.45 -1.09
N GLU A 48 18.91 6.98 -2.21
CA GLU A 48 18.15 7.09 -3.45
C GLU A 48 17.76 5.71 -4.01
N ARG A 49 18.69 4.73 -3.93
CA ARG A 49 18.40 3.33 -4.27
C ARG A 49 17.33 2.76 -3.34
N LEU A 50 17.49 2.94 -2.03
CA LEU A 50 16.53 2.46 -1.04
C LEU A 50 15.15 3.09 -1.24
N ARG A 51 15.08 4.40 -1.50
CA ARG A 51 13.83 5.11 -1.82
C ARG A 51 13.14 4.50 -3.04
N LYS A 52 13.87 4.24 -4.12
CA LYS A 52 13.33 3.59 -5.33
C LYS A 52 12.85 2.17 -5.06
N GLU A 53 13.59 1.40 -4.27
CA GLU A 53 13.19 0.05 -3.85
C GLU A 53 11.89 0.08 -3.02
N LEU A 54 11.80 0.98 -2.05
CA LEU A 54 10.62 1.18 -1.22
C LEU A 54 9.42 1.64 -2.05
N GLN A 55 9.61 2.55 -3.00
CA GLN A 55 8.57 2.98 -3.94
C GLN A 55 8.05 1.82 -4.80
N LYS A 56 8.94 0.95 -5.30
CA LYS A 56 8.55 -0.25 -6.04
C LYS A 56 7.76 -1.23 -5.17
N LYS A 57 8.24 -1.50 -3.94
CA LYS A 57 7.51 -2.36 -2.99
C LYS A 57 6.14 -1.79 -2.68
N LYS A 58 6.03 -0.48 -2.46
CA LYS A 58 4.76 0.22 -2.23
C LYS A 58 3.83 0.08 -3.42
N LEU A 59 4.35 0.22 -4.64
CA LEU A 59 3.56 0.05 -5.86
C LEU A 59 3.05 -1.39 -6.01
N SER A 60 3.90 -2.39 -5.79
CA SER A 60 3.46 -3.80 -5.79
C SER A 60 2.44 -4.11 -4.71
N GLY A 61 2.62 -3.58 -3.49
CA GLY A 61 1.66 -3.73 -2.41
C GLY A 61 0.31 -3.10 -2.76
N LYS A 62 0.31 -1.90 -3.36
CA LYS A 62 -0.89 -1.24 -3.86
C LYS A 62 -1.56 -2.07 -4.96
N ASP A 63 -0.81 -2.60 -5.91
CA ASP A 63 -1.34 -3.45 -7.00
C ASP A 63 -2.01 -4.72 -6.45
N MET A 64 -1.41 -5.36 -5.44
CA MET A 64 -2.02 -6.51 -4.77
C MET A 64 -3.31 -6.12 -4.04
N MET A 65 -3.31 -5.00 -3.30
CA MET A 65 -4.50 -4.51 -2.60
C MET A 65 -5.61 -4.16 -3.59
N GLU A 66 -5.29 -3.46 -4.68
CA GLU A 66 -6.23 -3.13 -5.76
C GLU A 66 -6.79 -4.39 -6.42
N LYS A 67 -5.97 -5.42 -6.67
CA LYS A 67 -6.43 -6.73 -7.17
C LYS A 67 -7.40 -7.41 -6.20
N MET A 68 -7.11 -7.41 -4.90
CA MET A 68 -8.02 -8.01 -3.91
C MET A 68 -9.34 -7.27 -3.85
N VAL A 69 -9.30 -5.93 -3.82
CA VAL A 69 -10.51 -5.09 -3.82
C VAL A 69 -11.31 -5.30 -5.12
N SER A 70 -10.65 -5.28 -6.28
CA SER A 70 -11.30 -5.47 -7.58
C SER A 70 -11.92 -6.86 -7.71
N LYS A 71 -11.23 -7.90 -7.21
CA LYS A 71 -11.76 -9.26 -7.15
C LYS A 71 -13.00 -9.34 -6.26
N GLN A 72 -13.00 -8.65 -5.13
CA GLN A 72 -14.13 -8.64 -4.20
C GLN A 72 -15.32 -7.83 -4.73
N ILE A 73 -15.06 -6.76 -5.50
CA ILE A 73 -16.08 -6.01 -6.23
C ILE A 73 -16.69 -6.87 -7.34
N ALA A 74 -15.87 -7.54 -8.15
CA ALA A 74 -16.35 -8.37 -9.26
C ALA A 74 -17.07 -9.66 -8.82
N ALA A 75 -16.85 -10.10 -7.58
CA ALA A 75 -17.53 -11.25 -6.99
C ALA A 75 -18.87 -10.90 -6.32
N ARG A 76 -19.27 -9.62 -6.31
CA ARG A 76 -20.57 -9.13 -5.82
C ARG A 76 -21.48 -8.81 -7.00
#